data_AF-A0A7G9YJH4-F1
#
_entry.id   AF-A0A7G9YJH4-F1
#
_cell.length_a   1.000
_cell.length_b   1.000
_cell.length_c   1.000
_cell.angle_alpha   90.00
_cell.angle_beta   90.00
_cell.angle_gamma   90.00
#
_symmetry.space_group_name_H-M   'P 1'
#
loop_
_entity.id
_entity.type
_entity.pdbx_description
1 polymer ?
#
loop_
_entity_poly.entity_id
_entity_poly.type
_entity_poly.pdbx_seq_one_letter_code
_entity_poly.pdbx_strand_id
1 'polypeptide(L)'
;MRLVRETGKLLHLESEEAWKWKGRSVMLVDGTTVSMPDTPENQKVYPQPESQKEGVGFPIARLVAIISLSCGAVLDVAIGPYKGKETGEHALLRQILGSISTGDIILGDRYYCSYFLIAMLRRLGVDAVFQIHARRKSDFRRGKRLGKKDHTVIWKKPKQRPNWMAEIVYCQMPDLLTIREIESNGKIITTTLLDPKEVTRKELGELYTKRWFIEVDFRFIKTVLQMDVLRCKTPDMVCKEIWVHLLAYNLIRTVMAQAAHQYDVSPRTLSFKGTLQHLDAFKETFLHTDEKHLPIIYGYLLEAIASHRVGDRSRRSEPHAVKRRRKPYPLLTKPREEARNELRGGGVSA
;
A
#
# COMPACT_ATOMS: atom_id res chain seq x y z
N MET A 1 0.28 17.25 -2.69
CA MET A 1 -0.61 16.66 -1.66
C MET A 1 -2.08 16.74 -2.05
N ARG A 2 -2.71 17.94 -2.10
CA ARG A 2 -4.15 18.10 -2.38
C ARG A 2 -4.62 17.40 -3.68
N LEU A 3 -3.94 17.65 -4.80
CA LEU A 3 -4.32 17.07 -6.11
C LEU A 3 -4.30 15.54 -6.15
N VAL A 4 -3.35 14.87 -5.47
CA VAL A 4 -3.31 13.40 -5.44
C VAL A 4 -4.51 12.84 -4.69
N ARG A 5 -4.87 13.47 -3.56
CA ARG A 5 -6.04 13.09 -2.78
C ARG A 5 -7.34 13.35 -3.55
N GLU A 6 -7.45 14.48 -4.23
CA GLU A 6 -8.63 14.81 -5.04
C GLU A 6 -8.78 13.85 -6.22
N THR A 7 -7.74 13.65 -7.03
CA THR A 7 -7.78 12.70 -8.15
C THR A 7 -8.05 11.27 -7.69
N GLY A 8 -7.43 10.84 -6.58
CA GLY A 8 -7.68 9.54 -5.98
C GLY A 8 -9.12 9.35 -5.52
N LYS A 9 -9.67 10.35 -4.80
CA LYS A 9 -11.05 10.33 -4.31
C LYS A 9 -12.06 10.35 -5.45
N LEU A 10 -11.88 11.22 -6.44
CA LEU A 10 -12.77 11.28 -7.61
C LEU A 10 -12.82 9.94 -8.33
N LEU A 11 -11.66 9.39 -8.67
CA LEU A 11 -11.56 8.08 -9.33
C LEU A 11 -12.17 6.94 -8.50
N HIS A 12 -12.09 7.04 -7.17
CA HIS A 12 -12.71 6.05 -6.30
C HIS A 12 -14.23 6.19 -6.22
N LEU A 13 -14.76 7.41 -6.15
CA LEU A 13 -16.19 7.68 -6.12
C LEU A 13 -16.86 7.34 -7.46
N GLU A 14 -16.16 7.56 -8.57
CA GLU A 14 -16.58 7.18 -9.92
C GLU A 14 -16.39 5.68 -10.21
N SER A 15 -15.90 4.89 -9.24
CA SER A 15 -15.81 3.44 -9.42
C SER A 15 -17.19 2.81 -9.57
N GLU A 16 -17.38 2.09 -10.66
CA GLU A 16 -18.61 1.38 -10.95
C GLU A 16 -18.95 0.33 -9.89
N GLU A 17 -20.25 0.09 -9.73
CA GLU A 17 -20.76 -0.88 -8.76
C GLU A 17 -20.26 -2.31 -9.04
N ALA A 18 -20.11 -2.66 -10.32
CA ALA A 18 -19.55 -3.94 -10.75
C ALA A 18 -18.10 -4.16 -10.30
N TRP A 19 -17.35 -3.08 -10.02
CA TRP A 19 -15.96 -3.17 -9.55
C TRP A 19 -15.85 -3.26 -8.03
N LYS A 20 -16.93 -2.97 -7.30
CA LYS A 20 -16.98 -3.02 -5.83
C LYS A 20 -17.22 -4.43 -5.34
N TRP A 21 -16.79 -4.71 -4.11
CA TRP A 21 -17.01 -6.00 -3.50
C TRP A 21 -18.32 -5.99 -2.73
N LYS A 22 -19.35 -6.70 -3.24
CA LYS A 22 -20.72 -6.71 -2.68
C LYS A 22 -21.28 -5.28 -2.51
N GLY A 23 -21.00 -4.42 -3.49
CA GLY A 23 -21.37 -3.01 -3.49
C GLY A 23 -20.63 -2.12 -2.49
N ARG A 24 -19.63 -2.68 -1.78
CA ARG A 24 -18.83 -1.95 -0.80
C ARG A 24 -17.45 -1.60 -1.34
N SER A 25 -17.01 -0.40 -0.98
CA SER A 25 -15.66 0.08 -1.19
C SER A 25 -14.68 -0.65 -0.28
N VAL A 26 -13.60 -1.18 -0.86
CA VAL A 26 -12.54 -1.87 -0.11
C VAL A 26 -11.25 -1.10 -0.25
N MET A 27 -10.65 -0.77 0.89
CA MET A 27 -9.41 -0.02 1.04
C MET A 27 -8.27 -0.94 1.41
N LEU A 28 -7.26 -1.02 0.56
CA LEU A 28 -6.03 -1.74 0.84
C LEU A 28 -5.09 -0.83 1.63
N VAL A 29 -4.48 -1.36 2.68
CA VAL A 29 -3.49 -0.64 3.50
C VAL A 29 -2.23 -1.47 3.66
N ASP A 30 -1.10 -0.87 3.33
CA ASP A 30 0.22 -1.46 3.52
C ASP A 30 1.31 -0.37 3.51
N GLY A 31 2.48 -0.74 4.04
CA GLY A 31 3.66 0.12 4.09
C GLY A 31 4.66 -0.19 2.98
N THR A 32 5.44 0.82 2.58
CA THR A 32 6.63 0.63 1.75
C THR A 32 7.71 1.63 2.16
N THR A 33 8.90 1.50 1.56
CA THR A 33 10.01 2.41 1.80
C THR A 33 10.61 2.90 0.49
N VAL A 34 11.19 4.10 0.51
CA VAL A 34 11.94 4.67 -0.60
C VAL A 34 13.27 5.23 -0.08
N SER A 35 14.31 5.13 -0.89
CA SER A 35 15.63 5.71 -0.60
C SER A 35 15.85 6.99 -1.40
N MET A 36 16.85 7.77 -1.01
CA MET A 36 17.14 9.07 -1.63
C MET A 36 18.64 9.38 -1.54
N PRO A 37 19.14 10.44 -2.20
CA PRO A 37 20.54 10.84 -2.12
C PRO A 37 20.98 11.11 -0.69
N ASP A 38 22.17 10.62 -0.35
CA ASP A 38 22.82 10.79 0.95
C ASP A 38 23.36 12.22 1.08
N THR A 39 22.52 13.11 1.62
CA THR A 39 22.88 14.49 1.96
C THR A 39 22.66 14.71 3.46
N PRO A 40 23.40 15.64 4.10
CA PRO A 40 23.20 15.94 5.51
C PRO A 40 21.76 16.33 5.86
N GLU A 41 21.10 17.09 4.97
CA GLU A 41 19.70 17.50 5.14
C GLU A 41 18.75 16.31 5.09
N ASN A 42 18.92 15.41 4.11
CA ASN A 42 18.10 14.20 3.99
C ASN A 42 18.34 13.25 5.17
N GLN A 43 19.58 13.02 5.61
CA GLN A 43 19.87 12.16 6.76
C GLN A 43 19.24 12.68 8.06
N LYS A 44 19.20 14.00 8.24
CA LYS A 44 18.59 14.63 9.42
C LYS A 44 17.09 14.34 9.54
N VAL A 45 16.37 14.32 8.41
CA VAL A 45 14.90 14.09 8.38
C VAL A 45 14.54 12.62 8.19
N TYR A 46 15.28 11.91 7.35
CA TYR A 46 15.04 10.53 6.91
C TYR A 46 16.26 9.63 7.23
N PRO A 47 16.55 9.36 8.51
CA PRO A 47 17.78 8.67 8.89
C PRO A 47 17.88 7.26 8.28
N GLN A 48 19.11 6.84 8.02
CA GLN A 48 19.47 5.48 7.61
C GLN A 48 19.07 4.39 8.64
N PRO A 49 19.01 3.10 8.23
CA PRO A 49 18.78 1.97 9.13
C PRO A 49 19.83 1.83 10.23
N GLU A 50 19.42 1.42 11.44
CA GLU A 50 20.33 1.17 12.57
C GLU A 50 21.29 0.01 12.36
N SER A 51 20.94 -0.93 11.48
CA SER A 51 21.82 -2.03 11.10
C SER A 51 23.06 -1.58 10.31
N GLN A 52 23.09 -0.33 9.86
CA GLN A 52 24.21 0.26 9.12
C GLN A 52 24.90 1.32 9.97
N LYS A 53 26.24 1.33 9.95
CA LYS A 53 27.03 2.38 10.61
C LYS A 53 26.71 3.74 10.00
N GLU A 54 26.74 4.78 10.83
CA GLU A 54 26.57 6.16 10.39
C GLU A 54 27.52 6.50 9.22
N GLY A 55 27.00 7.17 8.19
CA GLY A 55 27.77 7.54 6.98
C GLY A 55 27.99 6.40 5.98
N VAL A 56 27.39 5.22 6.20
CA VAL A 56 27.41 4.08 5.27
C VAL A 56 26.04 3.86 4.61
N GLY A 57 24.97 4.09 5.36
CA GLY A 57 23.60 3.83 4.92
C GLY A 57 22.99 5.00 4.17
N PHE A 58 22.02 4.71 3.30
CA PHE A 58 21.27 5.76 2.63
C PHE A 58 20.10 6.24 3.49
N PRO A 59 19.68 7.52 3.36
CA PRO A 59 18.45 8.01 3.97
C PRO A 59 17.22 7.23 3.46
N ILE A 60 16.26 6.93 4.33
CA ILE A 60 15.06 6.15 4.01
C ILE A 60 13.81 6.82 4.56
N ALA A 61 12.80 6.98 3.69
CA ALA A 61 11.44 7.35 4.08
C ALA A 61 10.54 6.12 4.09
N ARG A 62 9.66 6.04 5.09
CA ARG A 62 8.55 5.07 5.15
C ARG A 62 7.28 5.74 4.62
N LEU A 63 6.56 5.00 3.79
CA LEU A 63 5.29 5.40 3.22
C LEU A 63 4.22 4.41 3.69
N VAL A 64 3.07 4.90 4.13
CA VAL A 64 1.86 4.07 4.31
C VAL A 64 0.79 4.64 3.42
N ALA A 65 0.21 3.78 2.57
CA ALA A 65 -0.78 4.20 1.60
C ALA A 65 -2.13 3.55 1.86
N ILE A 66 -3.19 4.28 1.54
CA ILE A 66 -4.54 3.74 1.39
C ILE A 66 -4.84 3.71 -0.11
N ILE A 67 -5.07 2.52 -0.67
CA ILE A 67 -5.32 2.31 -2.10
C ILE A 67 -6.67 1.63 -2.30
N SER A 68 -7.49 2.16 -3.22
CA SER A 68 -8.78 1.56 -3.55
C SER A 68 -8.62 0.21 -4.26
N LEU A 69 -9.28 -0.84 -3.78
CA LEU A 69 -9.24 -2.16 -4.41
C LEU A 69 -9.91 -2.17 -5.79
N SER A 70 -10.95 -1.36 -6.03
CA SER A 70 -11.74 -1.38 -7.28
C SER A 70 -10.91 -0.89 -8.48
N CYS A 71 -10.37 0.31 -8.38
CA CYS A 71 -9.69 1.00 -9.48
C CYS A 71 -8.17 1.12 -9.30
N GLY A 72 -7.65 0.86 -8.09
CA GLY A 72 -6.24 1.02 -7.79
C GLY A 72 -5.80 2.45 -7.51
N ALA A 73 -6.72 3.40 -7.33
CA ALA A 73 -6.40 4.78 -6.98
C ALA A 73 -5.72 4.87 -5.60
N VAL A 74 -4.64 5.65 -5.50
CA VAL A 74 -4.07 6.06 -4.21
C VAL A 74 -4.93 7.18 -3.64
N LEU A 75 -5.57 6.94 -2.51
CA LEU A 75 -6.44 7.91 -1.84
C LEU A 75 -5.64 8.85 -0.94
N ASP A 76 -4.69 8.29 -0.21
CA ASP A 76 -3.82 9.06 0.67
C ASP A 76 -2.53 8.30 0.98
N VAL A 77 -1.50 9.07 1.34
CA VAL A 77 -0.19 8.55 1.76
C VAL A 77 0.33 9.37 2.93
N ALA A 78 0.73 8.69 3.99
CA ALA A 78 1.51 9.25 5.07
C ALA A 78 3.00 8.97 4.82
N ILE A 79 3.81 10.02 4.93
CA ILE A 79 5.26 9.97 4.74
C ILE A 79 5.91 10.19 6.11
N GLY A 80 6.80 9.28 6.50
CA GLY A 80 7.53 9.38 7.76
C GLY A 80 8.99 9.01 7.64
N PRO A 81 9.80 9.37 8.63
CA PRO A 81 11.16 8.85 8.76
C PRO A 81 11.14 7.33 8.90
N TYR A 82 12.22 6.64 8.50
CA TYR A 82 12.34 5.20 8.76
C TYR A 82 12.47 4.86 10.27
N LYS A 83 13.11 5.76 11.03
CA LYS A 83 13.40 5.64 12.47
C LYS A 83 12.83 6.82 13.26
N GLY A 84 12.44 6.56 14.50
CA GLY A 84 12.01 7.58 15.46
C GLY A 84 10.73 7.18 16.19
N LYS A 85 10.26 8.04 17.10
CA LYS A 85 8.94 7.88 17.70
C LYS A 85 7.86 8.18 16.65
N GLU A 86 6.75 7.47 16.72
CA GLU A 86 5.58 7.68 15.85
C GLU A 86 5.82 7.51 14.34
N THR A 87 6.88 6.79 13.98
CA THR A 87 7.22 6.52 12.57
C THR A 87 6.75 5.16 12.06
N GLY A 88 6.24 4.30 12.95
CA GLY A 88 5.73 2.97 12.58
C GLY A 88 4.49 3.05 11.70
N GLU A 89 4.18 1.98 10.96
CA GLU A 89 3.09 2.02 9.98
C GLU A 89 1.71 2.28 10.62
N HIS A 90 1.49 1.81 11.85
CA HIS A 90 0.29 2.15 12.62
C HIS A 90 0.17 3.65 12.89
N ALA A 91 1.29 4.32 13.18
CA ALA A 91 1.30 5.75 13.44
C ALA A 91 1.02 6.55 12.17
N LEU A 92 1.66 6.16 11.07
CA LEU A 92 1.43 6.76 9.75
C LEU A 92 -0.01 6.53 9.27
N LEU A 93 -0.55 5.32 9.40
CA LEU A 93 -1.94 5.04 9.06
C LEU A 93 -2.91 5.97 9.80
N ARG A 94 -2.70 6.19 11.10
CA ARG A 94 -3.57 7.08 11.90
C ARG A 94 -3.64 8.50 11.36
N GLN A 95 -2.57 9.00 10.72
CA GLN A 95 -2.56 10.34 10.13
C GLN A 95 -3.48 10.46 8.91
N ILE A 96 -3.78 9.34 8.25
CA ILE A 96 -4.55 9.29 7.00
C ILE A 96 -5.87 8.53 7.12
N LEU A 97 -6.28 8.14 8.34
CA LEU A 97 -7.58 7.47 8.56
C LEU A 97 -8.77 8.34 8.13
N GLY A 98 -8.62 9.67 8.10
CA GLY A 98 -9.65 10.59 7.61
C GLY A 98 -9.93 10.50 6.10
N SER A 99 -9.16 9.70 5.36
CA SER A 99 -9.39 9.41 3.95
C SER A 99 -10.27 8.19 3.70
N ILE A 100 -10.74 7.54 4.77
CA ILE A 100 -11.67 6.39 4.75
C ILE A 100 -13.06 6.89 5.14
N SER A 101 -14.09 6.32 4.52
CA SER A 101 -15.48 6.70 4.75
C SER A 101 -16.26 5.61 5.47
N THR A 102 -17.32 6.01 6.18
CA THR A 102 -18.27 5.06 6.79
C THR A 102 -18.83 4.10 5.74
N GLY A 103 -18.89 2.81 6.07
CA GLY A 103 -19.30 1.76 5.14
C GLY A 103 -18.15 1.13 4.34
N ASP A 104 -16.94 1.69 4.38
CA ASP A 104 -15.76 1.07 3.77
C ASP A 104 -15.34 -0.22 4.49
N ILE A 105 -14.54 -1.04 3.80
CA ILE A 105 -13.84 -2.19 4.36
C ILE A 105 -12.34 -1.94 4.25
N ILE A 106 -11.62 -1.95 5.37
CA ILE A 106 -10.16 -1.91 5.40
C ILE A 106 -9.61 -3.33 5.34
N LEU A 107 -8.75 -3.58 4.35
CA LEU A 107 -8.02 -4.81 4.13
C LEU A 107 -6.53 -4.57 4.35
N GLY A 108 -5.94 -5.26 5.33
CA GLY A 108 -4.53 -5.10 5.69
C GLY A 108 -3.90 -6.42 6.11
N ASP A 109 -2.60 -6.40 6.32
CA ASP A 109 -1.84 -7.57 6.72
C ASP A 109 -2.01 -7.90 8.23
N ARG A 110 -1.17 -8.81 8.74
CA ARG A 110 -1.18 -9.20 10.15
C ARG A 110 -0.70 -8.08 11.09
N TYR A 111 0.10 -7.14 10.60
CA TYR A 111 0.65 -6.06 11.40
C TYR A 111 -0.46 -5.11 11.85
N TYR A 112 -1.44 -4.83 10.97
CA TYR A 112 -2.59 -3.96 11.28
C TYR A 112 -3.60 -4.57 12.26
N CYS A 113 -3.56 -5.88 12.50
CA CYS A 113 -4.49 -6.60 13.35
C CYS A 113 -4.31 -6.33 14.86
N SER A 114 -4.67 -5.12 15.29
CA SER A 114 -4.58 -4.63 16.67
C SER A 114 -5.96 -4.26 17.21
N TYR A 115 -6.13 -4.39 18.53
CA TYR A 115 -7.39 -4.05 19.20
C TYR A 115 -7.80 -2.59 18.94
N PHE A 116 -6.89 -1.65 19.19
CA PHE A 116 -7.19 -0.23 19.10
C PHE A 116 -7.47 0.22 17.67
N LEU A 117 -6.78 -0.32 16.66
CA LEU A 117 -7.10 0.00 15.28
C LEU A 117 -8.51 -0.49 14.91
N ILE A 118 -8.86 -1.74 15.22
CA ILE A 118 -10.19 -2.29 14.93
C ILE A 118 -11.27 -1.51 15.69
N ALA A 119 -11.02 -1.13 16.95
CA ALA A 119 -11.93 -0.29 17.74
C ALA A 119 -12.16 1.08 17.07
N MET A 120 -11.10 1.73 16.60
CA MET A 120 -11.17 3.01 15.89
C MET A 120 -11.94 2.89 14.58
N LEU A 121 -11.64 1.88 13.76
CA LEU A 121 -12.34 1.62 12.50
C LEU A 121 -13.83 1.38 12.74
N ARG A 122 -14.18 0.58 13.74
CA ARG A 122 -15.59 0.32 14.10
C ARG A 122 -16.32 1.60 14.52
N ARG A 123 -15.66 2.50 15.25
CA ARG A 123 -16.24 3.82 15.61
C ARG A 123 -16.47 4.72 14.39
N LEU A 124 -15.67 4.56 13.33
CA LEU A 124 -15.88 5.23 12.04
C LEU A 124 -16.94 4.55 11.17
N GLY A 125 -17.52 3.43 11.63
CA GLY A 125 -18.43 2.59 10.84
C GLY A 125 -17.73 1.89 9.68
N VAL A 126 -16.42 1.63 9.82
CA VAL A 126 -15.59 0.94 8.84
C VAL A 126 -15.36 -0.49 9.31
N ASP A 127 -15.51 -1.44 8.40
CA ASP A 127 -15.22 -2.84 8.69
C ASP A 127 -13.74 -3.17 8.51
N ALA A 128 -13.23 -4.05 9.35
CA ALA A 128 -11.84 -4.51 9.29
C ALA A 128 -11.77 -5.95 8.79
N VAL A 129 -10.78 -6.24 7.93
CA VAL A 129 -10.41 -7.60 7.53
C VAL A 129 -8.88 -7.70 7.55
N PHE A 130 -8.34 -8.45 8.51
CA PHE A 130 -6.90 -8.59 8.73
C PHE A 130 -6.53 -10.05 8.97
N GLN A 131 -5.30 -10.45 8.66
CA GLN A 131 -4.78 -11.70 9.22
C GLN A 131 -4.53 -11.52 10.73
N ILE A 132 -4.79 -12.56 11.53
CA ILE A 132 -4.53 -12.49 12.96
C ILE A 132 -3.03 -12.23 13.24
N HIS A 133 -2.75 -11.31 14.17
CA HIS A 133 -1.38 -11.02 14.55
C HIS A 133 -0.71 -12.25 15.19
N ALA A 134 0.57 -12.51 14.89
CA ALA A 134 1.27 -13.74 15.31
C ALA A 134 1.31 -13.98 16.83
N ARG A 135 1.24 -12.90 17.63
CA ARG A 135 1.18 -12.97 19.11
C ARG A 135 -0.18 -13.38 19.66
N ARG A 136 -1.24 -13.37 18.84
CA ARG A 136 -2.58 -13.78 19.23
C ARG A 136 -2.86 -15.16 18.67
N LYS A 137 -3.13 -16.11 19.55
CA LYS A 137 -3.54 -17.47 19.17
C LYS A 137 -5.06 -17.52 19.05
N SER A 138 -5.55 -18.16 18.00
CA SER A 138 -6.97 -18.46 17.81
C SER A 138 -7.20 -19.95 18.08
N ASP A 139 -8.27 -20.26 18.82
CA ASP A 139 -8.72 -21.63 19.09
C ASP A 139 -10.19 -21.74 18.70
N PHE A 140 -10.46 -22.40 17.57
CA PHE A 140 -11.81 -22.56 17.01
C PHE A 140 -12.78 -23.41 17.85
N ARG A 141 -12.32 -23.94 19.00
CA ARG A 141 -13.16 -24.61 20.00
C ARG A 141 -13.75 -23.64 21.03
N ARG A 142 -13.30 -22.38 21.05
CA ARG A 142 -13.76 -21.35 21.98
C ARG A 142 -14.69 -20.35 21.27
N GLY A 143 -15.44 -19.57 22.05
CA GLY A 143 -16.36 -18.58 21.49
C GLY A 143 -17.63 -19.19 20.90
N LYS A 144 -18.36 -18.41 20.10
CA LYS A 144 -19.60 -18.86 19.46
C LYS A 144 -19.29 -19.38 18.06
N ARG A 145 -19.45 -20.68 17.87
CA ARG A 145 -19.23 -21.37 16.59
C ARG A 145 -20.27 -20.92 15.56
N LEU A 146 -19.80 -20.56 14.36
CA LEU A 146 -20.64 -20.22 13.21
C LEU A 146 -20.58 -21.30 12.11
N GLY A 147 -19.49 -22.08 12.08
CA GLY A 147 -19.30 -23.17 11.14
C GLY A 147 -18.00 -23.94 11.38
N LYS A 148 -17.55 -24.72 10.38
CA LYS A 148 -16.23 -25.35 10.42
C LYS A 148 -15.16 -24.28 10.21
N LYS A 149 -14.28 -24.09 11.20
CA LYS A 149 -13.19 -23.08 11.18
C LYS A 149 -13.73 -21.66 10.96
N ASP A 150 -14.86 -21.37 11.58
CA ASP A 150 -15.57 -20.10 11.54
C ASP A 150 -16.28 -19.90 12.88
N HIS A 151 -15.90 -18.85 13.61
CA HIS A 151 -16.45 -18.56 14.92
C HIS A 151 -16.38 -17.07 15.25
N THR A 152 -17.08 -16.66 16.31
CA THR A 152 -16.95 -15.33 16.89
C THR A 152 -16.37 -15.43 18.28
N VAL A 153 -15.45 -14.51 18.58
CA VAL A 153 -14.74 -14.41 19.85
C VAL A 153 -14.85 -12.98 20.38
N ILE A 154 -14.60 -12.83 21.68
CA ILE A 154 -14.57 -11.54 22.33
C ILE A 154 -13.13 -11.14 22.61
N TRP A 155 -12.70 -10.00 22.07
CA TRP A 155 -11.44 -9.38 22.41
C TRP A 155 -11.66 -8.35 23.51
N LYS A 156 -10.87 -8.45 24.58
CA LYS A 156 -10.88 -7.47 25.68
C LYS A 156 -9.95 -6.29 25.39
N LYS A 157 -10.36 -5.09 25.78
CA LYS A 157 -9.51 -3.89 25.73
C LYS A 157 -8.23 -4.13 26.53
N PRO A 158 -7.04 -3.91 25.94
CA PRO A 158 -5.79 -3.99 26.68
C PRO A 158 -5.79 -2.99 27.86
N LYS A 159 -5.46 -3.46 29.07
CA LYS A 159 -5.37 -2.61 30.27
C LYS A 159 -4.29 -1.54 30.16
N GLN A 160 -3.21 -1.84 29.43
CA GLN A 160 -2.15 -0.88 29.17
C GLN A 160 -2.59 0.07 28.05
N ARG A 161 -2.80 1.35 28.40
CA ARG A 161 -3.00 2.42 27.42
C ARG A 161 -1.72 2.60 26.60
N PRO A 162 -1.80 2.61 25.27
CA PRO A 162 -0.64 2.95 24.45
C PRO A 162 -0.22 4.41 24.65
N ASN A 163 1.08 4.69 24.70
CA ASN A 163 1.61 6.03 24.94
C ASN A 163 1.11 7.08 23.94
N TRP A 164 0.84 6.69 22.70
CA TRP A 164 0.35 7.57 21.63
C TRP A 164 -1.14 7.92 21.72
N MET A 165 -1.92 7.23 22.57
CA MET A 165 -3.37 7.42 22.65
C MET A 165 -3.70 8.34 23.83
N ALA A 166 -4.38 9.45 23.58
CA ALA A 166 -4.89 10.32 24.65
C ALA A 166 -5.82 9.56 25.61
N GLU A 167 -5.78 9.91 26.89
CA GLU A 167 -6.54 9.21 27.94
C GLU A 167 -8.05 9.22 27.69
N ILE A 168 -8.60 10.36 27.31
CA ILE A 168 -10.02 10.50 26.96
C ILE A 168 -10.40 9.53 25.83
N VAL A 169 -9.57 9.43 24.80
CA VAL A 169 -9.80 8.52 23.67
C VAL A 169 -9.76 7.06 24.12
N TYR A 170 -8.80 6.70 24.97
CA TYR A 170 -8.68 5.35 25.54
C TYR A 170 -9.91 4.96 26.38
N CYS A 171 -10.39 5.86 27.22
CA CYS A 171 -11.58 5.63 28.05
C CYS A 171 -12.83 5.41 27.19
N GLN A 172 -12.95 6.09 26.05
CA GLN A 172 -14.05 5.90 25.11
C GLN A 172 -13.93 4.63 24.24
N MET A 173 -12.80 3.92 24.26
CA MET A 173 -12.71 2.65 23.55
C MET A 173 -13.56 1.60 24.26
N PRO A 174 -14.32 0.77 23.52
CA PRO A 174 -15.17 -0.26 24.12
C PRO A 174 -14.34 -1.18 25.02
N ASP A 175 -14.96 -1.83 26.01
CA ASP A 175 -14.22 -2.82 26.82
C ASP A 175 -14.11 -4.17 26.11
N LEU A 176 -15.09 -4.47 25.27
CA LEU A 176 -15.21 -5.73 24.53
C LEU A 176 -15.44 -5.44 23.05
N LEU A 177 -14.74 -6.17 22.19
CA LEU A 177 -15.02 -6.23 20.76
C LEU A 177 -15.39 -7.65 20.38
N THR A 178 -16.57 -7.83 19.79
CA THR A 178 -16.92 -9.06 19.09
C THR A 178 -16.23 -9.08 17.75
N ILE A 179 -15.52 -10.17 17.48
CA ILE A 179 -14.67 -10.36 16.32
C ILE A 179 -14.95 -11.74 15.75
N ARG A 180 -15.14 -11.83 14.43
CA ARG A 180 -15.23 -13.10 13.73
C ARG A 180 -13.84 -13.53 13.29
N GLU A 181 -13.48 -14.78 13.54
CA GLU A 181 -12.25 -15.36 13.03
C GLU A 181 -12.60 -16.56 12.14
N ILE A 182 -11.94 -16.64 11.00
CA ILE A 182 -12.06 -17.75 10.07
C ILE A 182 -10.69 -18.30 9.71
N GLU A 183 -10.62 -19.57 9.31
CA GLU A 183 -9.42 -20.09 8.64
C GLU A 183 -9.69 -20.32 7.15
N SER A 184 -8.76 -19.81 6.33
CA SER A 184 -8.75 -19.99 4.88
C SER A 184 -7.31 -20.13 4.39
N ASN A 185 -7.01 -21.18 3.63
CA ASN A 185 -5.69 -21.47 3.06
C ASN A 185 -4.53 -21.38 4.09
N GLY A 186 -4.74 -21.92 5.30
CA GLY A 186 -3.74 -21.93 6.36
C GLY A 186 -3.55 -20.57 7.07
N LYS A 187 -4.35 -19.57 6.74
CA LYS A 187 -4.33 -18.25 7.37
C LYS A 187 -5.60 -18.04 8.20
N ILE A 188 -5.42 -17.52 9.40
CA ILE A 188 -6.54 -17.11 10.25
C ILE A 188 -6.79 -15.63 9.97
N ILE A 189 -8.00 -15.34 9.49
CA ILE A 189 -8.46 -14.00 9.14
C ILE A 189 -9.44 -13.56 10.22
N THR A 190 -9.29 -12.32 10.65
CA THR A 190 -10.04 -11.63 11.69
C THR A 190 -10.87 -10.53 11.03
N THR A 191 -12.16 -10.46 11.34
CA THR A 191 -13.05 -9.44 10.75
C THR A 191 -14.14 -8.96 11.70
N THR A 192 -14.65 -7.75 11.43
CA THR A 192 -15.85 -7.18 12.04
C THR A 192 -17.14 -7.52 11.27
N LEU A 193 -17.05 -8.20 10.12
CA LEU A 193 -18.19 -8.73 9.37
C LEU A 193 -18.73 -10.00 10.06
N LEU A 194 -19.65 -9.82 11.00
CA LEU A 194 -20.03 -10.87 11.97
C LEU A 194 -21.00 -11.92 11.42
N ASP A 195 -21.86 -11.58 10.45
CA ASP A 195 -22.90 -12.49 9.97
C ASP A 195 -22.36 -13.43 8.87
N PRO A 196 -22.34 -14.76 9.08
CA PRO A 196 -21.95 -15.73 8.07
C PRO A 196 -22.93 -15.86 6.90
N LYS A 197 -24.17 -15.37 7.04
CA LYS A 197 -25.16 -15.34 5.96
C LYS A 197 -24.93 -14.17 5.00
N GLU A 198 -24.51 -13.02 5.53
CA GLU A 198 -24.16 -11.85 4.72
C GLU A 198 -22.82 -12.06 4.00
N VAL A 199 -21.82 -12.56 4.73
CA VAL A 199 -20.50 -12.83 4.17
C VAL A 199 -20.03 -14.22 4.60
N THR A 200 -19.95 -15.12 3.64
CA THR A 200 -19.50 -16.48 3.88
C THR A 200 -18.00 -16.54 4.15
N ARG A 201 -17.56 -17.62 4.80
CA ARG A 201 -16.13 -17.92 5.01
C ARG A 201 -15.33 -17.91 3.70
N LYS A 202 -15.92 -18.42 2.62
CA LYS A 202 -15.29 -18.51 1.29
C LYS A 202 -15.06 -17.12 0.72
N GLU A 203 -16.09 -16.27 0.71
CA GLU A 203 -16.01 -14.89 0.23
C GLU A 203 -14.99 -14.06 1.02
N LEU A 204 -14.93 -14.20 2.35
CA LEU A 204 -13.90 -13.55 3.17
C LEU A 204 -12.48 -14.01 2.80
N GLY A 205 -12.33 -15.32 2.56
CA GLY A 205 -11.06 -15.89 2.10
C GLY A 205 -10.62 -15.30 0.75
N GLU A 206 -11.54 -15.23 -0.21
CA GLU A 206 -11.33 -14.65 -1.54
C GLU A 206 -11.09 -13.14 -1.50
N LEU A 207 -11.78 -12.41 -0.64
CA LEU A 207 -11.50 -10.99 -0.41
C LEU A 207 -10.08 -10.82 0.15
N TYR A 208 -9.68 -11.64 1.12
CA TYR A 208 -8.37 -11.52 1.73
C TYR A 208 -7.21 -11.85 0.77
N THR A 209 -7.40 -12.72 -0.22
CA THR A 209 -6.37 -12.94 -1.25
C THR A 209 -6.14 -11.69 -2.09
N LYS A 210 -7.16 -10.85 -2.29
CA LYS A 210 -7.04 -9.56 -2.99
C LYS A 210 -6.16 -8.54 -2.26
N ARG A 211 -5.78 -8.78 -0.99
CA ARG A 211 -4.80 -7.93 -0.28
C ARG A 211 -3.49 -7.79 -1.07
N TRP A 212 -3.06 -8.84 -1.78
CA TRP A 212 -1.85 -8.83 -2.61
C TRP A 212 -1.82 -7.71 -3.66
N PHE A 213 -2.97 -7.17 -4.08
CA PHE A 213 -3.01 -6.08 -5.07
C PHE A 213 -2.21 -4.85 -4.62
N ILE A 214 -2.11 -4.55 -3.32
CA ILE A 214 -1.32 -3.41 -2.84
C ILE A 214 0.18 -3.59 -3.08
N GLU A 215 0.69 -4.83 -2.98
CA GLU A 215 2.09 -5.13 -3.28
C GLU A 215 2.37 -4.95 -4.78
N VAL A 216 1.39 -5.29 -5.62
CA VAL A 216 1.44 -5.05 -7.06
C VAL A 216 1.40 -3.55 -7.37
N ASP A 217 0.54 -2.79 -6.67
CA ASP A 217 0.44 -1.34 -6.80
C ASP A 217 1.73 -0.64 -6.41
N PHE A 218 2.31 -0.99 -5.26
CA PHE A 218 3.63 -0.48 -4.87
C PHE A 218 4.72 -0.87 -5.85
N ARG A 219 4.70 -2.08 -6.41
CA ARG A 219 5.66 -2.46 -7.46
C ARG A 219 5.52 -1.58 -8.70
N PHE A 220 4.31 -1.23 -9.12
CA PHE A 220 4.13 -0.29 -10.24
C PHE A 220 4.70 1.09 -9.91
N ILE A 221 4.37 1.63 -8.73
CA ILE A 221 4.89 2.94 -8.29
C ILE A 221 6.42 2.93 -8.19
N LYS A 222 6.99 1.91 -7.55
CA LYS A 222 8.42 1.85 -7.26
C LYS A 222 9.27 1.46 -8.46
N THR A 223 8.84 0.47 -9.24
CA THR A 223 9.64 -0.10 -10.33
C THR A 223 9.25 0.47 -11.67
N VAL A 224 7.95 0.52 -12.00
CA VAL A 224 7.51 1.03 -13.32
C VAL A 224 7.66 2.54 -13.42
N LEU A 225 7.25 3.27 -12.37
CA LEU A 225 7.43 4.72 -12.28
C LEU A 225 8.75 5.13 -11.64
N GLN A 226 9.63 4.18 -11.31
CA GLN A 226 10.99 4.42 -10.80
C GLN A 226 11.09 5.23 -9.49
N MET A 227 10.10 5.12 -8.59
CA MET A 227 10.09 5.84 -7.31
C MET A 227 10.95 5.16 -6.21
N ASP A 228 11.52 3.97 -6.42
CA ASP A 228 12.27 3.23 -5.38
C ASP A 228 13.50 3.99 -4.83
N VAL A 229 14.17 4.73 -5.72
CA VAL A 229 15.32 5.58 -5.40
C VAL A 229 15.05 6.98 -5.96
N LEU A 230 14.75 7.91 -5.06
CA LEU A 230 14.46 9.30 -5.38
C LEU A 230 15.73 10.06 -5.79
N ARG A 231 15.56 11.22 -6.40
CA ARG A 231 16.65 12.01 -7.00
C ARG A 231 16.90 13.32 -6.26
N CYS A 232 15.91 13.82 -5.52
CA CYS A 232 15.99 15.11 -4.84
C CYS A 232 16.94 15.09 -3.64
N LYS A 233 17.72 16.18 -3.48
CA LYS A 233 18.79 16.31 -2.48
C LYS A 233 18.36 16.97 -1.17
N THR A 234 17.14 17.49 -1.10
CA THR A 234 16.59 18.16 0.08
C THR A 234 15.25 17.53 0.50
N PRO A 235 14.90 17.52 1.79
CA PRO A 235 13.69 16.85 2.29
C PRO A 235 12.38 17.35 1.66
N ASP A 236 12.27 18.66 1.43
CA ASP A 236 11.09 19.28 0.84
C ASP A 236 10.90 18.83 -0.62
N MET A 237 12.00 18.75 -1.37
CA MET A 237 11.96 18.30 -2.76
C MET A 237 11.73 16.80 -2.86
N VAL A 238 12.28 16.00 -1.92
CA VAL A 238 11.95 14.57 -1.76
C VAL A 238 10.44 14.38 -1.56
N CYS A 239 9.82 15.15 -0.68
CA CYS A 239 8.38 15.08 -0.46
C CYS A 239 7.59 15.41 -1.74
N LYS A 240 7.98 16.48 -2.46
CA LYS A 240 7.35 16.87 -3.73
C LYS A 240 7.50 15.78 -4.79
N GLU A 241 8.68 15.18 -4.92
CA GLU A 241 8.96 14.09 -5.87
C GLU A 241 8.03 12.90 -5.63
N ILE A 242 7.87 12.46 -4.37
CA ILE A 242 6.93 11.40 -3.99
C ILE A 242 5.51 11.75 -4.43
N TRP A 243 5.03 12.96 -4.13
CA TRP A 243 3.68 13.37 -4.52
C TRP A 243 3.49 13.46 -6.03
N VAL A 244 4.50 13.86 -6.81
CA VAL A 244 4.43 13.88 -8.27
C VAL A 244 4.34 12.46 -8.85
N HIS A 245 5.12 11.51 -8.32
CA HIS A 245 5.00 10.10 -8.73
C HIS A 245 3.61 9.53 -8.45
N LEU A 246 3.03 9.83 -7.29
CA LEU A 246 1.68 9.38 -6.93
C LEU A 246 0.60 10.05 -7.79
N LEU A 247 0.80 11.31 -8.19
CA LEU A 247 -0.10 12.00 -9.13
C LEU A 247 -0.07 11.35 -10.51
N ALA A 248 1.12 11.08 -11.05
CA ALA A 248 1.28 10.38 -12.32
C ALA A 248 0.67 8.97 -12.25
N TYR A 249 0.85 8.27 -11.13
CA TYR A 249 0.22 6.97 -10.90
C TYR A 249 -1.31 7.05 -10.95
N ASN A 250 -1.92 8.00 -10.24
CA ASN A 250 -3.37 8.19 -10.27
C ASN A 250 -3.88 8.58 -11.66
N LEU A 251 -3.16 9.43 -12.39
CA LEU A 251 -3.51 9.78 -13.78
C LEU A 251 -3.57 8.52 -14.67
N ILE A 252 -2.55 7.66 -14.60
CA ILE A 252 -2.55 6.39 -15.35
C ILE A 252 -3.72 5.51 -14.91
N ARG A 253 -4.01 5.43 -13.61
CA ARG A 253 -5.17 4.70 -13.08
C ARG A 253 -6.51 5.26 -13.58
N THR A 254 -6.63 6.57 -13.75
CA THR A 254 -7.81 7.21 -14.33
C THR A 254 -8.03 6.78 -15.77
N VAL A 255 -7.00 6.86 -16.61
CA VAL A 255 -7.10 6.42 -18.02
C VAL A 255 -7.42 4.92 -18.12
N MET A 256 -6.84 4.10 -17.24
CA MET A 256 -7.20 2.67 -17.14
C MET A 256 -8.67 2.49 -16.78
N ALA A 257 -9.21 3.25 -15.82
CA ALA A 257 -10.60 3.15 -15.43
C ALA A 257 -11.56 3.61 -16.55
N GLN A 258 -11.20 4.65 -17.31
CA GLN A 258 -11.98 5.10 -18.46
C GLN A 258 -12.02 4.05 -19.57
N ALA A 259 -10.88 3.42 -19.88
CA ALA A 259 -10.84 2.28 -20.81
C ALA A 259 -11.65 1.10 -20.28
N ALA A 260 -11.57 0.83 -18.98
CA ALA A 260 -12.30 -0.25 -18.34
C ALA A 260 -13.82 -0.06 -18.42
N HIS A 261 -14.29 1.17 -18.18
CA HIS A 261 -15.69 1.58 -18.32
C HIS A 261 -16.19 1.39 -19.75
N GLN A 262 -15.46 1.94 -20.73
CA GLN A 262 -15.88 1.92 -22.13
C GLN A 262 -15.98 0.50 -22.72
N TYR A 263 -15.16 -0.43 -22.23
CA TYR A 263 -15.08 -1.81 -22.75
C TYR A 263 -15.61 -2.87 -21.78
N ASP A 264 -16.37 -2.47 -20.76
CA ASP A 264 -17.02 -3.33 -19.76
C ASP A 264 -16.08 -4.38 -19.15
N VAL A 265 -14.95 -3.90 -18.60
CA VAL A 265 -13.98 -4.73 -17.89
C VAL A 265 -13.60 -4.15 -16.54
N SER A 266 -12.95 -4.95 -15.71
CA SER A 266 -12.38 -4.45 -14.45
C SER A 266 -11.05 -3.72 -14.71
N PRO A 267 -10.83 -2.52 -14.13
CA PRO A 267 -9.56 -1.79 -14.22
C PRO A 267 -8.35 -2.61 -13.73
N ARG A 268 -8.58 -3.53 -12.79
CA ARG A 268 -7.53 -4.41 -12.22
C ARG A 268 -7.03 -5.48 -13.19
N THR A 269 -7.72 -5.69 -14.32
CA THR A 269 -7.32 -6.64 -15.37
C THR A 269 -6.44 -6.00 -16.46
N LEU A 270 -6.36 -4.67 -16.50
CA LEU A 270 -5.59 -3.93 -17.50
C LEU A 270 -4.11 -3.83 -17.11
N SER A 271 -3.22 -3.86 -18.12
CA SER A 271 -1.77 -3.81 -17.91
C SER A 271 -1.29 -2.40 -17.59
N PHE A 272 -0.94 -2.11 -16.33
CA PHE A 272 -0.42 -0.78 -15.93
C PHE A 272 0.80 -0.36 -16.75
N LYS A 273 1.76 -1.28 -16.99
CA LYS A 273 2.95 -0.99 -17.81
C LYS A 273 2.57 -0.78 -19.28
N GLY A 274 1.62 -1.57 -19.79
CA GLY A 274 1.08 -1.40 -21.14
C GLY A 274 0.42 -0.04 -21.31
N THR A 275 -0.41 0.39 -20.36
CA THR A 275 -1.03 1.71 -20.36
C THR A 275 0.01 2.83 -20.41
N LEU A 276 1.06 2.76 -19.58
CA LEU A 276 2.15 3.74 -19.65
C LEU A 276 2.81 3.78 -21.03
N GLN A 277 3.08 2.62 -21.64
CA GLN A 277 3.66 2.54 -22.98
C GLN A 277 2.73 3.13 -24.05
N HIS A 278 1.42 2.92 -23.95
CA HIS A 278 0.45 3.51 -24.87
C HIS A 278 0.35 5.03 -24.67
N LEU A 279 0.35 5.52 -23.43
CA LEU A 279 0.39 6.96 -23.15
C LEU A 279 1.66 7.62 -23.72
N ASP A 280 2.82 6.99 -23.54
CA ASP A 280 4.09 7.46 -24.10
C ASP A 280 4.05 7.47 -25.64
N ALA A 281 3.49 6.42 -26.26
CA ALA A 281 3.39 6.31 -27.72
C ALA A 281 2.42 7.33 -28.35
N PHE A 282 1.31 7.63 -27.67
CA PHE A 282 0.31 8.59 -28.16
C PHE A 282 0.65 10.05 -27.82
N LYS A 283 1.65 10.30 -26.96
CA LYS A 283 2.01 11.63 -26.48
C LYS A 283 2.22 12.64 -27.62
N GLU A 284 3.05 12.29 -28.61
CA GLU A 284 3.33 13.19 -29.73
C GLU A 284 2.08 13.42 -30.59
N THR A 285 1.26 12.38 -30.79
CA THR A 285 -0.01 12.51 -31.52
C THR A 285 -0.93 13.50 -30.81
N PHE A 286 -1.10 13.41 -29.49
CA PHE A 286 -1.93 14.36 -28.74
C PHE A 286 -1.44 15.81 -28.83
N LEU A 287 -0.12 16.04 -28.86
CA LEU A 287 0.45 17.39 -28.95
C LEU A 287 0.19 18.06 -30.30
N HIS A 288 0.00 17.28 -31.37
CA HIS A 288 -0.18 17.77 -32.74
C HIS A 288 -1.61 17.59 -33.27
N THR A 289 -2.51 17.01 -32.48
CA THR A 289 -3.92 16.84 -32.83
C THR A 289 -4.71 18.06 -32.40
N ASP A 290 -5.53 18.60 -33.29
CA ASP A 290 -6.44 19.70 -32.99
C ASP A 290 -7.61 19.23 -32.11
N GLU A 291 -8.21 20.18 -31.39
CA GLU A 291 -9.23 19.91 -30.37
C GLU A 291 -10.42 19.08 -30.89
N LYS A 292 -10.77 19.24 -32.18
CA LYS A 292 -11.89 18.51 -32.81
C LYS A 292 -11.62 17.01 -32.95
N HIS A 293 -10.36 16.61 -33.16
CA HIS A 293 -9.99 15.20 -33.36
C HIS A 293 -9.45 14.54 -32.09
N LEU A 294 -9.15 15.31 -31.03
CA LEU A 294 -8.69 14.77 -29.74
C LEU A 294 -9.59 13.67 -29.17
N PRO A 295 -10.95 13.77 -29.18
CA PRO A 295 -11.80 12.70 -28.67
C PRO A 295 -11.65 11.38 -29.44
N ILE A 296 -11.42 11.46 -30.76
CA ILE A 296 -11.25 10.29 -31.63
C ILE A 296 -9.92 9.60 -31.30
N ILE A 297 -8.83 10.37 -31.25
CA ILE A 297 -7.50 9.85 -30.90
C ILE A 297 -7.49 9.27 -29.48
N TYR A 298 -8.19 9.92 -28.55
CA TYR A 298 -8.35 9.42 -27.19
C TYR A 298 -9.14 8.10 -27.15
N GLY A 299 -10.18 7.94 -27.97
CA GLY A 299 -10.87 6.66 -28.15
C GLY A 299 -9.93 5.52 -28.59
N TYR A 300 -9.04 5.77 -29.55
CA TYR A 300 -8.03 4.78 -29.96
C TYR A 300 -7.04 4.43 -28.86
N LEU A 301 -6.65 5.40 -28.02
CA LEU A 301 -5.84 5.12 -26.85
C LEU A 301 -6.57 4.17 -25.88
N LEU A 302 -7.85 4.44 -25.60
CA LEU A 302 -8.65 3.60 -24.69
C LEU A 302 -8.83 2.18 -25.24
N GLU A 303 -9.05 2.05 -26.55
CA GLU A 303 -9.10 0.75 -27.24
C GLU A 303 -7.78 -0.02 -27.09
N ALA A 304 -6.65 0.63 -27.36
CA ALA A 304 -5.33 0.03 -27.25
C ALA A 304 -5.07 -0.45 -25.80
N ILE A 305 -5.44 0.35 -24.80
CA ILE A 305 -5.33 -0.03 -23.39
C ILE A 305 -6.22 -1.23 -23.07
N ALA A 306 -7.49 -1.22 -23.49
CA ALA A 306 -8.46 -2.29 -23.22
C ALA A 306 -8.05 -3.63 -23.86
N SER A 307 -7.33 -3.59 -24.98
CA SER A 307 -6.77 -4.77 -25.65
C SER A 307 -5.61 -5.41 -24.86
N HIS A 308 -4.86 -4.62 -24.08
CA HIS A 308 -3.68 -5.08 -23.35
C HIS A 308 -4.02 -5.53 -21.93
N ARG A 309 -4.66 -6.69 -21.82
CA ARG A 309 -5.05 -7.30 -20.55
C ARG A 309 -3.91 -8.12 -19.93
N VAL A 310 -3.81 -8.10 -18.61
CA VAL A 310 -2.94 -9.00 -17.86
C VAL A 310 -3.60 -10.38 -17.85
N GLY A 311 -2.93 -11.38 -18.41
CA GLY A 311 -3.43 -12.76 -18.40
C GLY A 311 -3.67 -13.29 -16.98
N ASP A 312 -4.57 -14.27 -16.84
CA ASP A 312 -4.82 -14.94 -15.57
C ASP A 312 -3.53 -15.64 -15.09
N ARG A 313 -3.08 -15.27 -13.89
CA ARG A 313 -1.88 -15.78 -13.24
C ARG A 313 -2.21 -16.32 -11.84
N SER A 314 -3.35 -16.98 -11.70
CA SER A 314 -3.70 -17.63 -10.43
C SER A 314 -2.66 -18.71 -10.04
N ARG A 315 -2.31 -18.75 -8.74
CA ARG A 315 -1.54 -19.83 -8.07
C ARG A 315 -0.04 -20.01 -8.41
N ARG A 316 0.72 -18.95 -8.71
CA ARG A 316 2.20 -19.09 -8.75
C ARG A 316 2.77 -19.39 -7.36
N SER A 317 3.55 -20.46 -7.25
CA SER A 317 4.31 -20.83 -6.05
C SER A 317 5.80 -20.74 -6.36
N GLU A 318 6.31 -19.51 -6.47
CA GLU A 318 7.72 -19.25 -6.71
C GLU A 318 8.44 -18.94 -5.40
N PRO A 319 9.63 -19.52 -5.13
CA PRO A 319 10.41 -19.17 -3.96
C PRO A 319 10.82 -17.69 -4.05
N HIS A 320 10.68 -16.95 -2.96
CA HIS A 320 11.14 -15.57 -2.88
C HIS A 320 12.68 -15.54 -2.67
N ALA A 321 13.42 -16.03 -3.67
CA ALA A 321 14.86 -16.22 -3.63
C ALA A 321 15.53 -15.63 -4.88
N VAL A 322 16.64 -14.92 -4.67
CA VAL A 322 17.45 -14.38 -5.77
C VAL A 322 18.37 -15.48 -6.29
N LYS A 323 18.10 -16.00 -7.49
CA LYS A 323 18.94 -17.03 -8.13
C LYS A 323 20.31 -16.49 -8.57
N ARG A 324 20.37 -15.23 -9.02
CA ARG A 324 21.61 -14.60 -9.50
C ARG A 324 22.50 -14.20 -8.32
N ARG A 325 23.71 -14.75 -8.26
CA ARG A 325 24.72 -14.38 -7.26
C ARG A 325 25.12 -12.91 -7.44
N ARG A 326 25.36 -12.20 -6.33
CA ARG A 326 25.89 -10.83 -6.36
C ARG A 326 27.30 -10.85 -6.92
N LYS A 327 27.69 -9.78 -7.62
CA LYS A 327 29.10 -9.61 -8.04
C LYS A 327 29.98 -9.56 -6.78
N PRO A 328 31.19 -10.14 -6.80
CA PRO A 328 32.06 -10.25 -5.62
C PRO A 328 32.79 -8.93 -5.30
N TYR A 329 32.09 -7.80 -5.35
CA TYR A 329 32.63 -6.53 -4.90
C TYR A 329 32.50 -6.41 -3.38
N PRO A 330 33.53 -5.92 -2.67
CA PRO A 330 33.43 -5.67 -1.25
C PRO A 330 32.34 -4.64 -0.97
N LEU A 331 31.60 -4.85 0.12
CA LEU A 331 30.66 -3.84 0.61
C LEU A 331 31.44 -2.72 1.29
N LEU A 332 30.98 -1.48 1.11
CA LEU A 332 31.50 -0.38 1.90
C LEU A 332 30.98 -0.51 3.34
N THR A 333 31.88 -0.72 4.30
CA THR A 333 31.55 -0.98 5.72
C THR A 333 31.95 0.15 6.67
N LYS A 334 32.51 1.23 6.12
CA LYS A 334 32.96 2.45 6.81
C LYS A 334 32.59 3.68 5.96
N PRO A 335 32.50 4.89 6.56
CA PRO A 335 32.24 6.11 5.82
C PRO A 335 33.14 6.28 4.59
N ARG A 336 32.58 6.84 3.51
CA ARG A 336 33.30 6.95 2.23
C ARG A 336 34.59 7.78 2.34
N GLU A 337 34.60 8.83 3.16
CA GLU A 337 35.80 9.64 3.38
C GLU A 337 36.90 8.86 4.13
N GLU A 338 36.54 8.03 5.11
CA GLU A 338 37.49 7.14 5.79
C GLU A 338 38.09 6.14 4.80
N ALA A 339 37.26 5.48 3.99
CA ALA A 339 37.75 4.56 2.95
C ALA A 339 38.64 5.25 1.90
N ARG A 340 38.32 6.50 1.52
CA ARG A 340 39.16 7.31 0.62
C ARG A 340 40.50 7.65 1.26
N ASN A 341 40.51 7.99 2.54
CA ASN A 341 41.74 8.32 3.27
C ASN A 341 42.65 7.10 3.43
N GLU A 342 42.09 5.90 3.65
CA GLU A 342 42.87 4.66 3.67
C GLU A 342 43.52 4.35 2.32
N LEU A 343 42.79 4.55 1.22
CA LEU A 343 43.34 4.38 -0.13
C LEU A 343 44.43 5.41 -0.46
N ARG A 344 44.30 6.65 0.06
CA ARG A 344 45.27 7.73 -0.17
C ARG A 344 46.49 7.64 0.74
N GLY A 345 46.32 7.17 1.98
CA GLY A 345 47.38 6.97 2.97
C GLY A 345 48.12 5.65 2.79
N GLY A 346 47.51 4.67 2.11
CA GLY A 346 48.12 3.41 1.70
C GLY A 346 48.94 3.54 0.42
N GLY A 347 50.09 4.22 0.49
CA GLY A 347 51.12 4.05 -0.53
C GLY A 347 51.69 2.62 -0.47
N VAL A 348 51.57 1.90 -1.59
CA VAL A 348 52.28 0.65 -1.95
C VAL A 348 52.03 -0.59 -1.07
N SER A 349 51.29 -1.55 -1.61
CA SER A 349 51.82 -2.92 -1.75
C SER A 349 51.32 -3.47 -3.09
N ALA A 350 52.28 -3.94 -3.88
CA ALA A 350 52.06 -4.81 -5.03
C ALA A 350 51.39 -6.12 -4.62
#